data_AF-A0ABD7U6D0-F1
#
_entry.id   AF-A0ABD7U6D0-F1
#
_cell.length_a   1.000
_cell.length_b   1.000
_cell.length_c   1.000
_cell.angle_alpha   90.00
_cell.angle_beta   90.00
_cell.angle_gamma   90.00
#
_symmetry.space_group_name_H-M   'P 1'
#
loop_
_entity.id
_entity.type
_entity.pdbx_description
1 polymer ?
#
loop_
_entity_poly.entity_id
_entity_poly.type
_entity_poly.pdbx_seq_one_letter_code
_entity_poly.pdbx_strand_id
1 'polypeptide(L)'
;MTNRFKLEHSQDLPNWWVLTDIENLIVCKFKEHEFNETQRITILDDSKYANNSNCANEIAHIMAEMGDYMFSHWYSIALPTPVFEFRQDDKNDRLLLIRNKFPKYTIEIQDDYDLKQLSDALKACGEFVKKVSKH
;
A
#
# COMPACT_ATOMS: atom_id res chain seq x y z
N MET A 1 -6.55 -4.14 15.95
CA MET A 1 -6.43 -3.26 14.76
C MET A 1 -7.66 -3.50 13.91
N THR A 2 -8.44 -2.46 13.64
CA THR A 2 -9.64 -2.56 12.83
C THR A 2 -9.19 -2.75 11.37
N ASN A 3 -9.50 -3.92 10.78
CA ASN A 3 -9.38 -4.16 9.33
C ASN A 3 -10.41 -3.28 8.60
N ARG A 4 -10.24 -1.95 8.63
CA ARG A 4 -11.12 -1.00 7.95
C ARG A 4 -11.06 -1.20 6.44
N PHE A 5 -9.86 -1.48 5.93
CA PHE A 5 -9.63 -1.69 4.51
C PHE A 5 -9.52 -3.17 4.17
N LYS A 6 -10.17 -3.55 3.07
CA LYS A 6 -10.14 -4.92 2.55
C LYS A 6 -9.82 -4.86 1.06
N LEU A 7 -8.79 -5.61 0.65
CA LEU A 7 -8.42 -5.76 -0.76
C LEU A 7 -8.71 -7.18 -1.23
N GLU A 8 -9.44 -7.29 -2.34
CA GLU A 8 -9.82 -8.56 -2.96
C GLU A 8 -9.70 -8.49 -4.47
N HIS A 9 -9.53 -9.64 -5.13
CA HIS A 9 -9.70 -9.69 -6.57
C HIS A 9 -11.15 -9.40 -6.97
N SER A 10 -11.31 -8.65 -8.07
CA SER A 10 -12.61 -8.50 -8.71
C SER A 10 -13.08 -9.85 -9.27
N GLN A 11 -14.34 -10.19 -9.00
CA GLN A 11 -14.98 -11.40 -9.52
C GLN A 11 -15.48 -11.22 -10.96
N ASP A 12 -15.68 -9.97 -11.37
CA ASP A 12 -16.30 -9.57 -12.63
C ASP A 12 -15.31 -9.03 -13.68
N LEU A 13 -14.15 -8.53 -13.25
CA LEU A 13 -13.15 -7.91 -14.12
C LEU A 13 -11.78 -8.61 -13.95
N PRO A 14 -11.26 -9.29 -14.99
CA PRO A 14 -9.95 -9.94 -14.94
C PRO A 14 -8.82 -8.93 -14.70
N ASN A 15 -7.89 -9.24 -13.79
CA ASN A 15 -6.78 -8.37 -13.37
C ASN A 15 -7.22 -7.05 -12.74
N TRP A 16 -8.42 -7.02 -12.14
CA TRP A 16 -8.86 -5.91 -11.32
C TRP A 16 -8.91 -6.30 -9.86
N TRP A 17 -8.80 -5.28 -9.03
CA TRP A 17 -8.82 -5.35 -7.59
C TRP A 17 -9.92 -4.46 -7.04
N VAL A 18 -10.45 -4.84 -5.88
CA VAL A 18 -11.53 -4.16 -5.17
C VAL A 18 -10.99 -3.78 -3.79
N LEU A 19 -10.73 -2.50 -3.58
CA LEU A 19 -10.41 -1.93 -2.29
C LEU A 19 -11.70 -1.41 -1.65
N THR A 20 -12.05 -1.96 -0.49
CA THR A 20 -13.26 -1.57 0.26
C THR A 20 -12.85 -0.91 1.56
N ASP A 21 -13.33 0.31 1.80
CA ASP A 21 -13.41 0.91 3.13
C ASP A 21 -14.72 0.46 3.77
N ILE A 22 -14.62 -0.47 4.72
CA ILE A 22 -15.76 -1.13 5.37
C ILE A 22 -16.53 -0.16 6.26
N GLU A 23 -15.84 0.83 6.86
CA GLU A 23 -16.48 1.79 7.76
C GLU A 23 -17.22 2.87 6.98
N ASN A 24 -16.64 3.32 5.86
CA ASN A 24 -17.23 4.36 5.02
C ASN A 24 -18.12 3.84 3.90
N LEU A 25 -18.15 2.52 3.71
CA LEU A 25 -18.94 1.86 2.67
C LEU A 25 -18.61 2.42 1.28
N ILE A 26 -17.32 2.71 1.05
CA ILE A 26 -16.78 3.18 -0.22
C ILE A 26 -15.93 2.07 -0.83
N VAL A 27 -16.18 1.79 -2.10
CA VAL A 27 -15.48 0.80 -2.90
C VAL A 27 -14.70 1.51 -3.99
N CYS A 28 -13.40 1.23 -4.08
CA CYS A 28 -12.55 1.60 -5.19
C CYS A 28 -12.15 0.36 -5.99
N LYS A 29 -12.65 0.25 -7.22
CA LYS A 29 -12.16 -0.76 -8.18
C LYS A 29 -11.04 -0.16 -9.03
N PHE A 30 -9.99 -0.91 -9.30
CA PHE A 30 -8.90 -0.49 -10.17
C PHE A 30 -8.27 -1.69 -10.86
N LYS A 31 -7.62 -1.46 -12.00
CA LYS A 31 -6.84 -2.46 -12.71
C LYS A 31 -5.45 -2.58 -12.08
N GLU A 32 -4.97 -3.81 -11.93
CA GLU A 32 -3.65 -4.09 -11.39
C GLU A 32 -2.57 -3.28 -12.11
N HIS A 33 -1.67 -2.67 -11.33
CA HIS A 33 -0.58 -1.79 -11.77
C HIS A 33 -1.00 -0.46 -12.43
N GLU A 34 -2.29 -0.16 -12.53
CA GLU A 34 -2.83 1.08 -13.14
C GLU A 34 -3.73 1.83 -12.15
N PHE A 35 -3.37 1.83 -10.86
CA PHE A 35 -4.21 2.39 -9.79
C PHE A 35 -4.53 3.86 -10.00
N ASN A 36 -3.62 4.69 -10.51
CA ASN A 36 -3.89 6.13 -10.66
C ASN A 36 -4.81 6.43 -11.84
N GLU A 37 -4.80 5.58 -12.86
CA GLU A 37 -5.46 5.80 -14.14
C GLU A 37 -6.85 5.15 -14.20
N THR A 38 -7.12 4.14 -13.37
CA THR A 38 -8.29 3.25 -13.54
C THR A 38 -9.27 3.22 -12.36
N GLN A 39 -9.12 4.13 -11.39
CA GLN A 39 -10.00 4.17 -10.22
C GLN A 39 -11.46 4.33 -10.61
N ARG A 40 -12.30 3.45 -10.08
CA ARG A 40 -13.76 3.52 -10.16
C ARG A 40 -14.32 3.48 -8.77
N ILE A 41 -14.85 4.62 -8.33
CA ILE A 41 -15.38 4.79 -6.98
C ILE A 41 -16.88 4.49 -6.98
N THR A 42 -17.33 3.75 -5.97
CA THR A 42 -18.74 3.47 -5.70
C THR A 42 -18.99 3.69 -4.21
N ILE A 43 -19.98 4.51 -3.89
CA ILE A 43 -20.49 4.69 -2.54
C ILE A 43 -21.66 3.72 -2.39
N LEU A 44 -21.58 2.77 -1.45
CA LEU A 44 -22.60 1.73 -1.28
C LEU A 44 -23.83 2.24 -0.52
N ASP A 45 -23.65 3.28 0.30
CA ASP A 45 -24.73 3.95 1.05
C ASP A 45 -24.53 5.47 0.96
N ASP A 46 -25.24 6.09 0.02
CA ASP A 46 -25.21 7.54 -0.22
C ASP A 46 -25.94 8.33 0.87
N SER A 47 -26.85 7.70 1.61
CA SER A 47 -27.58 8.33 2.71
C SER A 47 -26.65 8.78 3.85
N LYS A 48 -25.50 8.10 4.02
CA LYS A 48 -24.45 8.46 4.97
C LYS A 48 -23.91 9.87 4.73
N TYR A 49 -23.97 10.36 3.48
CA TYR A 49 -23.39 11.64 3.08
C TYR A 49 -24.43 12.67 2.61
N ALA A 50 -25.69 12.26 2.38
CA ALA A 50 -26.74 13.08 1.79
C ALA A 50 -27.09 14.36 2.60
N ASN A 51 -26.90 14.35 3.92
CA ASN A 51 -27.24 15.47 4.81
C ASN A 51 -26.03 16.30 5.24
N ASN A 52 -24.84 16.05 4.68
CA ASN A 52 -23.61 16.77 5.04
C ASN A 52 -23.30 17.85 3.99
N SER A 53 -23.38 19.13 4.38
CA SER A 53 -23.00 20.26 3.51
C SER A 53 -21.53 20.27 3.11
N ASN A 54 -20.70 19.46 3.79
CA ASN A 54 -19.27 19.27 3.54
C ASN A 54 -18.93 17.87 2.98
N CYS A 55 -19.92 17.13 2.49
CA CYS A 55 -19.82 15.78 1.95
C CYS A 55 -18.64 15.58 0.97
N ALA A 56 -18.41 16.53 0.06
CA ALA A 56 -17.33 16.44 -0.91
C ALA A 56 -15.93 16.39 -0.27
N ASN A 57 -15.70 17.20 0.77
CA ASN A 57 -14.41 17.22 1.47
C ASN A 57 -14.21 15.95 2.31
N GLU A 58 -15.28 15.44 2.91
CA GLU A 58 -15.24 14.18 3.66
C GLU A 58 -14.89 12.99 2.74
N ILE A 59 -15.55 12.88 1.60
CA ILE A 59 -15.26 11.84 0.60
C ILE A 59 -13.82 11.99 0.09
N ALA A 60 -13.36 13.20 -0.19
CA ALA A 60 -11.98 13.43 -0.63
C ALA A 60 -10.95 12.98 0.42
N HIS A 61 -11.20 13.24 1.71
CA HIS A 61 -10.35 12.76 2.79
C HIS A 61 -10.35 11.23 2.89
N ILE A 62 -11.52 10.59 2.82
CA ILE A 62 -11.61 9.11 2.83
C ILE A 62 -10.85 8.51 1.64
N MET A 63 -10.99 9.10 0.45
CA MET A 63 -10.28 8.64 -0.74
C MET A 63 -8.76 8.80 -0.60
N ALA A 64 -8.28 9.88 0.03
CA ALA A 64 -6.86 10.06 0.32
C ALA A 64 -6.35 8.98 1.29
N GLU A 65 -7.09 8.70 2.37
CA GLU A 65 -6.75 7.63 3.32
C GLU A 65 -6.72 6.25 2.67
N MET A 66 -7.68 5.95 1.78
CA MET A 66 -7.69 4.72 1.00
C MET A 66 -6.44 4.60 0.11
N GLY A 67 -6.04 5.70 -0.54
CA GLY A 67 -4.83 5.77 -1.35
C GLY A 67 -3.58 5.54 -0.51
N ASP A 68 -3.43 6.24 0.61
CA ASP A 68 -2.29 6.09 1.52
C ASP A 68 -2.18 4.66 2.08
N TYR A 69 -3.32 4.06 2.43
CA TYR A 69 -3.35 2.66 2.86
C TYR A 69 -2.91 1.71 1.73
N MET A 70 -3.40 1.92 0.51
CA MET A 70 -2.99 1.15 -0.67
C MET A 70 -1.48 1.24 -0.92
N PHE A 71 -0.90 2.44 -0.81
CA PHE A 71 0.53 2.65 -1.03
C PHE A 71 1.41 2.11 0.10
N SER A 72 0.91 2.05 1.33
CA SER A 72 1.66 1.52 2.48
C SER A 72 1.59 0.00 2.61
N HIS A 73 0.52 -0.64 2.13
CA HIS A 73 0.30 -2.10 2.32
C HIS A 73 0.41 -2.90 1.03
N TRP A 74 0.03 -2.31 -0.11
CA TRP A 74 -0.22 -3.04 -1.36
C TRP A 74 0.38 -2.35 -2.60
N TYR A 75 1.45 -1.56 -2.43
CA TYR A 75 2.09 -0.80 -3.51
C TYR A 75 2.32 -1.64 -4.79
N SER A 76 2.90 -2.84 -4.67
CA SER A 76 3.18 -3.72 -5.82
C SER A 76 1.95 -4.12 -6.63
N ILE A 77 0.75 -4.07 -6.03
CA ILE A 77 -0.53 -4.34 -6.69
C ILE A 77 -1.06 -3.07 -7.37
N ALA A 78 -0.92 -1.91 -6.72
CA ALA A 78 -1.40 -0.64 -7.23
C ALA A 78 -0.61 -0.11 -8.44
N LEU A 79 0.72 -0.21 -8.40
CA LEU A 79 1.60 0.38 -9.40
C LEU A 79 2.44 -0.69 -10.12
N PRO A 80 3.02 -0.39 -11.29
CA PRO A 80 3.94 -1.29 -11.96
C PRO A 80 5.04 -1.69 -10.98
N THR A 81 5.35 -2.99 -10.92
CA THR A 81 6.18 -3.56 -9.86
C THR A 81 7.46 -2.74 -9.65
N PRO A 82 7.58 -2.00 -8.53
CA PRO A 82 8.73 -1.16 -8.31
C PRO A 82 9.94 -2.05 -8.05
N VAL A 83 11.14 -1.49 -8.18
CA VAL A 83 12.35 -2.23 -7.80
C VAL A 83 12.38 -2.48 -6.28
N PHE A 84 11.96 -1.49 -5.50
CA PHE A 84 11.87 -1.51 -4.05
C PHE A 84 10.52 -0.99 -3.57
N GLU A 85 10.01 -1.52 -2.47
CA GLU A 85 8.82 -1.00 -1.79
C GLU A 85 8.94 -1.13 -0.28
N PHE A 86 8.32 -0.20 0.44
CA PHE A 86 8.00 -0.40 1.85
C PHE A 86 6.63 -1.05 1.95
N ARG A 87 6.48 -1.99 2.89
CA ARG A 87 5.21 -2.66 3.15
C ARG A 87 4.97 -2.78 4.64
N GLN A 88 3.83 -2.27 5.09
CA GLN A 88 3.27 -2.56 6.40
C GLN A 88 2.59 -3.94 6.38
N ASP A 89 2.96 -4.79 7.33
CA ASP A 89 2.35 -6.09 7.58
C ASP A 89 1.58 -6.03 8.91
N ASP A 90 0.33 -5.55 8.83
CA ASP A 90 -0.57 -5.41 9.97
C ASP A 90 -0.77 -6.72 10.75
N LYS A 91 -0.65 -7.88 10.10
CA LYS A 91 -0.86 -9.18 10.74
C LYS A 91 0.23 -9.49 11.77
N ASN A 92 1.46 -9.09 11.47
CA ASN A 92 2.62 -9.40 12.30
C ASN A 92 3.21 -8.16 12.97
N ASP A 93 2.62 -6.97 12.75
CA ASP A 93 3.07 -5.68 13.24
C ASP A 93 4.52 -5.37 12.82
N ARG A 94 4.77 -5.46 11.50
CA ARG A 94 6.12 -5.31 10.91
C ARG A 94 6.14 -4.34 9.75
N LEU A 95 7.24 -3.61 9.65
CA LEU A 95 7.58 -2.85 8.46
C LEU A 95 8.64 -3.58 7.66
N LEU A 96 8.37 -3.80 6.38
CA LEU A 96 9.24 -4.53 5.47
C LEU A 96 9.77 -3.61 4.37
N LEU A 97 11.08 -3.70 4.09
CA LEU A 97 11.68 -3.20 2.85
C LEU A 97 11.88 -4.38 1.89
N ILE A 98 11.12 -4.38 0.79
CA ILE A 98 11.08 -5.47 -0.17
C ILE A 98 11.78 -5.04 -1.45
N ARG A 99 12.62 -5.93 -2.00
CA ARG A 99 13.15 -5.83 -3.36
C ARG A 99 12.44 -6.83 -4.27
N ASN A 100 11.70 -6.32 -5.25
CA ASN A 100 10.87 -7.16 -6.13
C ASN A 100 11.58 -7.69 -7.40
N LYS A 101 12.79 -7.19 -7.71
CA LYS A 101 13.62 -7.67 -8.85
C LYS A 101 14.81 -8.50 -8.38
N PHE A 102 15.28 -9.44 -9.21
CA PHE A 102 16.43 -10.30 -8.90
C PHE A 102 17.68 -9.48 -8.49
N PRO A 103 18.47 -9.96 -7.51
CA PRO A 103 18.09 -10.97 -6.51
C PRO A 103 16.97 -10.42 -5.60
N LYS A 104 15.91 -11.21 -5.38
CA LYS A 104 14.77 -10.80 -4.53
C LYS A 104 15.12 -10.98 -3.06
N TYR A 105 14.72 -10.04 -2.21
CA TYR A 105 14.87 -10.14 -0.76
C TYR A 105 13.83 -9.30 -0.03
N THR A 106 13.65 -9.59 1.25
CA THR A 106 12.85 -8.80 2.20
C THR A 106 13.70 -8.55 3.44
N ILE A 107 13.71 -7.29 3.90
CA ILE A 107 14.35 -6.86 5.15
C ILE A 107 13.24 -6.37 6.07
N GLU A 108 13.20 -6.88 7.30
CA GLU A 108 12.34 -6.34 8.35
C GLU A 108 13.04 -5.17 9.04
N ILE A 109 12.34 -4.04 9.18
CA ILE A 109 12.80 -2.86 9.92
C ILE A 109 12.15 -2.90 11.30
N GLN A 110 12.99 -2.97 12.34
CA GLN A 110 12.54 -3.25 13.72
C GLN A 110 12.55 -2.03 14.64
N ASP A 111 13.34 -1.01 14.30
CA ASP A 111 13.51 0.20 15.11
C ASP A 111 12.90 1.42 14.42
N ASP A 112 12.57 2.44 15.20
CA ASP A 112 12.30 3.78 14.67
C ASP A 112 13.51 4.29 13.90
N TYR A 113 13.26 4.91 12.76
CA TYR A 113 14.31 5.42 11.89
C TYR A 113 13.90 6.70 11.20
N ASP A 114 14.90 7.53 10.90
CA ASP A 114 14.78 8.49 9.81
C ASP A 114 15.35 7.88 8.52
N LEU A 115 14.88 8.37 7.36
CA LEU A 115 15.27 7.82 6.06
C LEU A 115 16.77 7.86 5.80
N LYS A 116 17.49 8.83 6.39
CA LYS A 116 18.94 8.95 6.24
C LYS A 116 19.64 7.84 7.02
N GLN A 117 19.24 7.58 8.26
CA GLN A 117 19.79 6.49 9.08
C GLN A 117 19.63 5.14 8.39
N LEU A 118 18.42 4.84 7.89
CA LEU A 118 18.17 3.59 7.16
C LEU A 118 19.02 3.50 5.89
N SER A 119 19.14 4.59 5.13
CA SER A 119 19.99 4.63 3.93
C SER A 119 21.47 4.33 4.24
N ASP A 120 22.01 4.96 5.28
CA ASP A 120 23.39 4.77 5.71
C ASP A 120 23.63 3.32 6.19
N ALA A 121 22.67 2.73 6.93
CA ALA A 121 22.73 1.34 7.38
C ALA A 121 22.70 0.33 6.20
N LEU A 122 21.83 0.54 5.21
CA LEU A 122 21.74 -0.32 4.02
C LEU A 122 23.03 -0.23 3.18
N LYS A 123 23.64 0.97 3.09
CA LYS A 123 24.94 1.13 2.45
C LYS A 123 26.03 0.33 3.17
N ALA A 124 26.09 0.40 4.50
CA ALA A 124 27.03 -0.38 5.30
C ALA A 124 26.81 -1.90 5.14
N CYS A 125 25.56 -2.35 5.08
CA CYS A 125 25.19 -3.74 4.79
C CYS A 125 25.74 -4.18 3.42
N GLY A 126 25.57 -3.37 2.37
CA GLY A 126 26.14 -3.64 1.05
C GLY A 126 27.66 -3.78 1.06
N GLU A 127 28.37 -2.93 1.81
CA GLU A 127 29.83 -3.03 1.98
C GLU A 127 30.25 -4.28 2.78
N PHE A 128 29.47 -4.70 3.77
CA PHE A 128 29.68 -5.95 4.50
C PHE A 128 29.57 -7.17 3.59
N VAL A 129 28.50 -7.26 2.79
CA VAL A 129 28.27 -8.38 1.86
C VAL A 129 29.45 -8.52 0.87
N LYS A 130 29.96 -7.40 0.33
CA LYS A 130 31.14 -7.40 -0.56
C LYS A 130 32.42 -7.91 0.10
N LYS A 131 32.59 -7.70 1.42
CA LYS A 131 33.76 -8.20 2.17
C LYS A 131 33.65 -9.70 2.40
N VAL A 132 32.46 -10.19 2.74
CA VAL A 132 32.20 -11.62 2.96
C VAL A 132 32.33 -12.40 1.65
N SER A 133 31.87 -11.87 0.52
CA SER A 133 31.97 -12.55 -0.79
C SER A 133 33.39 -12.73 -1.33
N LYS A 134 34.41 -12.17 -0.66
CA LYS A 134 35.83 -12.34 -1.00
C LYS A 134 36.52 -13.46 -0.20
N HIS A 135 35.79 -14.12 0.68
CA HIS A 135 36.19 -15.34 1.40
C HIS A 135 35.39 -16.52 0.84
#